data_AF-A0A9E3SNL3-F1
#
_entry.id   AF-A0A9E3SNL3-F1
#
_cell.length_a   1.000
_cell.length_b   1.000
_cell.length_c   1.000
_cell.angle_alpha   90.00
_cell.angle_beta   90.00
_cell.angle_gamma   90.00
#
_symmetry.space_group_name_H-M   'P 1'
#
loop_
_entity.id
_entity.type
_entity.pdbx_description
1 polymer ?
#
loop_
_entity_poly.entity_id
_entity_poly.type
_entity_poly.pdbx_seq_one_letter_code
_entity_poly.pdbx_strand_id
1 'polypeptide(L)' 'MKPAPALSRVAVVLSRTSHPGNIGAAARAMRTMGVTELVLVAPIVR' A
#
# COMPACT_ATOMS: atom_id res chain seq x y z
N MET A 1 6.68 11.86 2.57
CA MET A 1 6.71 12.49 1.24
C MET A 1 5.34 13.05 0.97
N LYS A 2 5.22 14.30 0.50
CA LYS A 2 3.91 14.87 0.19
C LYS A 2 3.43 14.26 -1.15
N PRO A 3 2.25 13.61 -1.22
CA PRO A 3 1.77 13.06 -2.47
C PRO A 3 1.53 14.19 -3.46
N ALA A 4 1.70 13.90 -4.76
CA ALA A 4 1.26 14.81 -5.80
C ALA A 4 -0.25 15.08 -5.62
N PRO A 5 -0.76 16.29 -5.90
CA PRO A 5 -2.18 16.61 -5.71
C PRO A 5 -3.11 15.58 -6.37
N ALA A 6 -2.74 15.08 -7.55
CA ALA A 6 -3.48 14.04 -8.28
C ALA A 6 -3.56 12.68 -7.55
N LEU A 7 -2.60 12.34 -6.69
CA LEU A 7 -2.54 11.08 -5.96
C LEU A 7 -2.98 11.19 -4.50
N SER A 8 -3.29 12.40 -4.02
CA SER A 8 -3.63 12.68 -2.62
C SER A 8 -4.87 11.96 -2.10
N ARG A 9 -5.69 11.39 -3.00
CA ARG A 9 -6.91 10.63 -2.69
C ARG A 9 -6.88 9.19 -3.22
N VAL A 10 -5.72 8.69 -3.60
CA VAL A 10 -5.56 7.32 -4.08
C VAL A 10 -5.13 6.44 -2.93
N ALA A 11 -5.99 5.48 -2.57
CA ALA A 11 -5.71 4.43 -1.60
C ALA A 11 -5.48 3.09 -2.31
N VAL A 12 -4.43 2.38 -1.92
CA VAL A 12 -4.17 1.00 -2.34
C VAL A 12 -4.70 0.07 -1.26
N VAL A 13 -5.66 -0.79 -1.60
CA VAL A 13 -6.27 -1.73 -0.66
C VAL A 13 -5.77 -3.14 -0.94
N LEU A 14 -5.07 -3.74 0.01
CA LEU A 14 -4.71 -5.16 -0.05
C LEU A 14 -5.67 -5.97 0.83
N SER A 15 -6.44 -6.84 0.20
CA SER A 15 -7.40 -7.72 0.89
C SER A 15 -6.81 -9.12 1.05
N ARG A 16 -6.86 -9.66 2.28
CA ARG A 16 -6.43 -11.03 2.63
C ARG A 16 -4.99 -11.35 2.22
N THR A 17 -4.08 -10.39 2.37
CA THR A 17 -2.65 -10.62 2.10
C THR A 17 -2.12 -11.67 3.06
N SER A 18 -1.58 -12.78 2.53
CA SER A 18 -1.13 -13.92 3.32
C SER A 18 0.38 -13.93 3.62
N HIS A 19 1.16 -13.24 2.80
CA HIS A 19 2.62 -13.19 2.91
C HIS A 19 3.04 -11.78 3.31
N PRO A 20 3.65 -11.57 4.51
CA PRO A 20 4.08 -10.24 4.96
C PRO A 20 5.02 -9.53 3.98
N GLY A 21 5.83 -10.29 3.23
CA GLY A 21 6.71 -9.76 2.19
C GLY A 21 5.96 -8.95 1.11
N ASN A 22 4.71 -9.32 0.79
CA ASN A 22 3.91 -8.62 -0.21
C ASN A 22 3.46 -7.23 0.27
N ILE A 23 3.24 -7.05 1.58
CA ILE A 23 2.91 -5.74 2.16
C ILE A 23 4.11 -4.80 2.00
N GLY A 24 5.32 -5.29 2.31
CA GLY A 24 6.55 -4.52 2.15
C GLY A 24 6.86 -4.19 0.69
N ALA A 25 6.65 -5.14 -0.23
CA ALA A 25 6.82 -4.93 -1.66
C ALA A 25 5.83 -3.89 -2.20
N ALA A 26 4.55 -3.98 -1.81
CA ALA A 26 3.52 -3.00 -2.18
C ALA A 26 3.87 -1.61 -1.64
N ALA A 27 4.23 -1.49 -0.37
CA ALA A 27 4.63 -0.21 0.23
C ALA A 27 5.86 0.40 -0.49
N ARG A 28 6.82 -0.43 -0.89
CA ARG A 28 7.99 0.02 -1.65
C ARG A 28 7.60 0.55 -3.03
N ALA A 29 6.76 -0.16 -3.76
CA ALA A 29 6.24 0.29 -5.05
C ALA A 29 5.43 1.59 -4.91
N MET A 30 4.57 1.68 -3.89
CA MET A 30 3.80 2.91 -3.62
C MET A 30 4.71 4.11 -3.38
N ARG A 31 5.79 3.93 -2.59
CA ARG A 31 6.77 4.99 -2.34
C ARG A 31 7.44 5.49 -3.62
N THR A 32 7.84 4.59 -4.52
CA THR A 32 8.45 4.98 -5.81
C THR A 32 7.45 5.69 -6.73
N MET A 33 6.16 5.37 -6.60
CA MET A 33 5.08 5.94 -7.41
C MET A 33 4.40 7.18 -6.79
N GLY A 34 4.82 7.61 -5.60
CA GLY A 34 4.23 8.77 -4.93
C GLY A 34 2.84 8.55 -4.32
N VAL A 35 2.43 7.30 -4.15
CA VAL A 35 1.20 6.92 -3.45
C VAL A 35 1.53 6.68 -1.98
N THR A 36 0.68 7.18 -1.08
CA THR A 36 0.99 7.20 0.35
C THR A 36 -0.02 6.46 1.23
N GLU A 37 -1.20 6.11 0.71
CA GLU A 37 -2.26 5.50 1.50
C GLU A 37 -2.38 4.00 1.19
N LEU A 38 -1.94 3.16 2.13
CA LEU A 38 -2.02 1.70 2.09
C LEU A 38 -3.02 1.21 3.13
N VAL A 39 -4.05 0.49 2.70
CA VAL A 39 -5.06 -0.12 3.57
C VAL A 39 -4.93 -1.63 3.49
N LEU A 40 -4.91 -2.28 4.65
CA LEU A 40 -4.89 -3.74 4.76
C LEU A 40 -6.24 -4.22 5.30
N VAL A 41 -6.91 -5.10 4.56
CA VAL A 41 -8.20 -5.68 4.96
C VAL A 41 -8.01 -7.15 5.23
N ALA A 42 -8.27 -7.56 6.48
CA ALA A 42 -8.14 -8.95 6.95
C ALA A 42 -6.80 -9.62 6.52
N PRO A 43 -5.63 -8.98 6.73
CA PRO A 43 -4.36 -9.63 6.40
C PRO A 43 -4.21 -10.92 7.24
N ILE A 44 -3.74 -11.98 6.58
CA ILE A 44 -3.49 -13.27 7.21
C ILE A 44 -1.99 -13.34 7.42
N VAL A 45 -1.53 -13.20 8.66
CA VAL A 45 -0.12 -13.43 8.96
C VAL A 45 0.00 -14.90 9.35
N ARG A 46 0.67 -15.69 8.51
CA ARG A 46 1.16 -17.02 8.86
C ARG A 46 2.64 -16.96 9.18
#